data_AF-A0A9E3E071-F1
#
_entry.id   AF-A0A9E3E071-F1
#
_cell.length_a   1.000
_cell.length_b   1.000
_cell.length_c   1.000
_cell.angle_alpha   90.00
_cell.angle_beta   90.00
_cell.angle_gamma   90.00
#
_symmetry.space_group_name_H-M   'P 1'
#
loop_
_entity.id
_entity.type
_entity.pdbx_description
1 polymer ?
#
loop_
_entity_poly.entity_id
_entity_poly.type
_entity_poly.pdbx_seq_one_letter_code
_entity_poly.pdbx_strand_id
1 'polypeptide(L)'
;MTPGGSASVHVLHEGYAGRRGDPERVAGTVTLITDGDAVIVVDPGMVASRQALLAALTAHGPQPGDVTDVVFSHHHPDHTVNA
;
A
#
# COMPACT_ATOMS: atom_id res chain seq x y z
N MET A 1 10.25 22.60 20.56
CA MET A 1 10.05 21.83 19.31
C MET A 1 9.66 20.43 19.74
N THR A 2 8.37 20.14 19.78
CA THR A 2 7.85 18.79 20.03
C THR A 2 8.36 17.88 18.91
N PRO A 3 8.85 16.66 19.18
CA PRO A 3 9.17 15.72 18.11
C PRO A 3 7.95 15.57 17.19
N GLY A 4 8.17 15.43 15.87
CA GLY A 4 7.08 15.16 14.91
C GLY A 4 6.24 13.96 15.35
N GLY A 5 4.96 13.96 14.98
CA GLY A 5 3.97 12.96 15.41
C GLY A 5 4.43 11.51 15.24
N SER A 6 3.84 10.61 16.04
CA SER A 6 4.17 9.18 16.14
C SER A 6 3.73 8.35 14.92
N ALA A 7 3.83 8.89 13.71
CA ALA A 7 3.43 8.20 12.50
C ALA A 7 4.32 6.98 12.24
N SER A 8 3.72 5.86 11.88
CA SER A 8 4.43 4.66 11.41
C SER A 8 4.14 4.41 9.94
N VAL A 9 5.17 3.92 9.23
CA VAL A 9 5.14 3.64 7.80
C VAL A 9 5.56 2.20 7.56
N HIS A 10 4.78 1.47 6.77
CA HIS A 10 5.03 0.06 6.45
C HIS A 10 4.85 -0.19 4.96
N VAL A 11 5.78 -0.91 4.35
CA VAL A 11 5.64 -1.40 2.98
C VAL A 11 4.87 -2.72 3.02
N LEU A 12 3.64 -2.73 2.52
CA LEU A 12 2.79 -3.93 2.44
C LEU A 12 3.13 -4.78 1.20
N HIS A 13 3.60 -4.13 0.14
CA HIS A 13 4.05 -4.77 -1.08
C HIS A 13 5.21 -3.97 -1.70
N GLU A 14 6.35 -4.62 -1.94
CA GLU A 14 7.45 -4.03 -2.70
C GLU A 14 7.14 -4.09 -4.20
N GLY A 15 7.13 -2.92 -4.85
CA GLY A 15 6.95 -2.82 -6.28
C GLY A 15 8.13 -3.38 -7.08
N TYR A 16 7.90 -3.67 -8.35
CA TYR A 16 8.92 -4.18 -9.27
C TYR A 16 8.58 -3.81 -10.71
N ALA A 17 9.61 -3.76 -11.56
CA ALA A 17 9.50 -3.68 -13.01
C ALA A 17 10.42 -4.73 -13.64
N GLY A 18 9.86 -5.63 -14.44
CA GLY A 18 10.56 -6.79 -14.97
C GLY A 18 10.84 -7.84 -13.88
N ARG A 19 10.16 -9.00 -13.95
CA ARG A 19 10.31 -10.04 -12.92
C ARG A 19 10.21 -11.44 -13.51
N ARG A 20 11.03 -12.37 -12.99
CA ARG A 20 11.09 -13.78 -13.44
C ARG A 20 11.33 -13.92 -14.95
N GLY A 21 12.15 -13.02 -15.51
CA GLY A 21 12.50 -13.03 -16.94
C GLY A 21 11.45 -12.42 -17.87
N ASP A 22 10.35 -11.89 -17.34
CA ASP A 22 9.31 -11.21 -18.12
C ASP A 22 9.39 -9.69 -17.87
N PRO A 23 9.75 -8.87 -18.88
CA PRO A 23 9.92 -7.43 -18.75
C PRO A 23 8.59 -6.68 -18.57
N GLU A 24 7.46 -7.26 -19.01
CA GLU A 24 6.14 -6.60 -18.94
C GLU A 24 5.49 -6.73 -17.56
N ARG A 25 6.07 -7.54 -16.67
CA ARG A 25 5.56 -7.70 -15.31
C ARG A 25 5.92 -6.49 -14.46
N VAL A 26 4.90 -5.76 -14.03
CA VAL A 26 5.00 -4.60 -13.16
C VAL A 26 4.00 -4.67 -12.00
N ALA A 27 4.39 -4.09 -10.88
CA ALA A 27 3.52 -3.80 -9.74
C ALA A 27 4.06 -2.57 -9.00
N GLY A 28 3.19 -1.66 -8.59
CA GLY A 28 3.55 -0.53 -7.74
C GLY A 28 3.77 -0.95 -6.29
N THR A 29 4.55 -0.16 -5.55
CA THR A 29 4.72 -0.35 -4.11
C THR A 29 3.44 0.05 -3.38
N VAL A 30 2.94 -0.79 -2.47
CA VAL A 30 1.80 -0.45 -1.61
C VAL A 30 2.30 -0.12 -0.21
N THR A 31 1.94 1.05 0.31
CA THR A 31 2.38 1.54 1.63
C THR A 31 1.19 1.75 2.56
N LEU A 32 1.35 1.38 3.82
CA LEU A 32 0.48 1.76 4.93
C LEU A 32 1.15 2.87 5.73
N ILE A 33 0.39 3.91 6.05
CA ILE A 33 0.76 4.95 7.02
C ILE A 33 -0.32 4.99 8.09
N THR A 34 0.09 4.96 9.36
CA THR A 34 -0.83 5.14 10.49
C THR A 34 -0.35 6.28 11.38
N ASP A 35 -1.25 7.21 11.70
CA ASP A 35 -0.97 8.35 12.58
C ASP A 35 -2.26 8.77 13.32
N GLY A 36 -2.36 8.44 14.60
CA GLY A 36 -3.60 8.61 15.37
C GLY A 36 -4.75 7.81 14.76
N ASP A 37 -5.84 8.49 14.43
CA ASP A 37 -7.03 7.89 13.81
C ASP A 37 -6.90 7.74 12.28
N ALA A 38 -5.82 8.27 11.67
CA ALA A 38 -5.60 8.16 10.24
C ALA A 38 -5.00 6.79 9.88
N VAL A 39 -5.63 6.11 8.92
CA VAL A 39 -5.16 4.85 8.34
C VAL A 39 -5.13 5.04 6.83
N ILE A 40 -3.93 5.29 6.29
CA ILE A 40 -3.74 5.71 4.91
C ILE A 40 -3.09 4.58 4.13
N VAL A 41 -3.71 4.17 3.02
CA VAL A 41 -3.11 3.25 2.05
C VAL A 41 -2.69 4.04 0.82
N VAL A 42 -1.41 3.97 0.48
CA VAL A 42 -0.84 4.62 -0.71
C VAL A 42 -0.64 3.59 -1.81
N ASP A 43 -1.13 3.93 -3.00
CA ASP A 43 -0.99 3.17 -4.24
C ASP A 43 -1.38 1.68 -4.14
N PRO A 44 -2.62 1.33 -3.74
CA PRO A 44 -3.11 -0.06 -3.72
C PRO A 44 -3.33 -0.57 -5.15
N GLY A 45 -2.27 -0.62 -5.96
CA GLY A 45 -2.34 -1.00 -7.36
C GLY A 45 -2.24 -2.50 -7.61
N MET A 46 -1.70 -2.87 -8.78
CA MET A 46 -1.61 -4.27 -9.18
C MET A 46 -0.74 -5.06 -8.21
N VAL A 47 -1.30 -6.14 -7.65
CA VAL A 47 -0.58 -7.10 -6.81
C VAL A 47 -0.86 -8.51 -7.30
N ALA A 48 0.08 -9.43 -7.09
CA ALA A 48 -0.09 -10.83 -7.50
C ALA A 48 -1.25 -11.54 -6.76
N SER A 49 -1.61 -11.07 -5.55
CA SER A 49 -2.73 -11.59 -4.77
C SER A 49 -3.32 -10.49 -3.90
N ARG A 50 -4.57 -10.11 -4.17
CA ARG A 50 -5.33 -9.17 -3.33
C ARG A 50 -5.48 -9.69 -1.91
N GLN A 51 -5.70 -10.99 -1.74
CA GLN A 51 -5.78 -11.61 -0.41
C GLN A 51 -4.49 -11.45 0.39
N ALA A 52 -3.32 -11.59 -0.26
CA ALA A 52 -2.04 -11.38 0.40
C ALA A 52 -1.84 -9.91 0.82
N LEU A 53 -2.28 -8.95 -0.01
CA LEU A 53 -2.26 -7.53 0.35
C LEU A 53 -3.14 -7.24 1.58
N LEU A 54 -4.38 -7.76 1.60
CA LEU A 54 -5.29 -7.59 2.74
C LEU A 54 -4.72 -8.26 4.00
N ALA A 55 -4.10 -9.44 3.87
CA ALA A 55 -3.42 -10.10 4.97
C ALA A 55 -2.26 -9.25 5.52
N ALA A 56 -1.43 -8.67 4.64
CA ALA A 56 -0.35 -7.77 5.03
C ALA A 56 -0.87 -6.54 5.79
N LEU A 57 -1.94 -5.89 5.29
CA LEU A 57 -2.60 -4.79 6.00
C LEU A 57 -3.03 -5.21 7.41
N THR A 58 -3.76 -6.32 7.53
CA THR A 58 -4.29 -6.81 8.81
C THR A 58 -3.19 -7.22 9.80
N ALA A 59 -2.03 -7.66 9.30
CA ALA A 59 -0.88 -8.00 10.13
C ALA A 59 -0.27 -6.77 10.83
N HIS A 60 -0.52 -5.57 10.31
CA HIS A 60 -0.14 -4.30 10.94
C HIS A 60 -1.23 -3.72 11.85
N GLY A 61 -2.39 -4.36 11.96
CA GLY A 61 -3.50 -3.97 12.86
C GLY A 61 -4.80 -3.60 12.14
N PRO A 62 -4.80 -2.62 11.22
CA PRO A 62 -6.03 -2.14 10.58
C PRO A 62 -6.75 -3.22 9.77
N GLN A 63 -8.08 -3.21 9.84
CA GLN A 63 -8.91 -3.91 8.85
C GLN A 63 -9.08 -3.05 7.60
N PRO A 64 -9.42 -3.65 6.44
CA PRO A 64 -9.66 -2.88 5.22
C PRO A 64 -10.74 -1.80 5.38
N GLY A 65 -11.76 -2.05 6.22
CA GLY A 65 -12.82 -1.07 6.51
C GLY A 65 -12.40 0.08 7.43
N ASP A 66 -11.22 -0.01 8.06
CA ASP A 66 -10.68 1.04 8.93
C ASP A 66 -9.85 2.07 8.14
N VAL A 67 -9.54 1.80 6.86
CA VAL A 67 -8.79 2.71 5.99
C VAL A 67 -9.58 4.01 5.80
N THR A 68 -9.01 5.12 6.24
CA THR A 68 -9.63 6.45 6.17
C THR A 68 -9.39 7.12 4.82
N ASP A 69 -8.20 6.88 4.25
CA ASP A 69 -7.74 7.55 3.03
C ASP A 69 -7.01 6.57 2.10
N VAL A 70 -7.30 6.70 0.82
CA VAL A 70 -6.52 6.06 -0.25
C VAL A 70 -5.87 7.14 -1.08
N VAL A 71 -4.54 7.12 -1.16
CA VAL A 71 -3.76 8.10 -1.91
C VAL A 71 -3.20 7.44 -3.16
N PHE A 72 -3.52 8.02 -4.32
CA PHE A 72 -2.87 7.66 -5.58
C PHE A 72 -1.79 8.68 -5.91
N SER A 73 -0.56 8.23 -6.07
CA SER A 73 0.55 9.05 -6.55
C SER A 73 0.30 9.51 -7.99
N HIS A 74 -0.25 8.64 -8.82
CA HIS A 74 -0.67 8.90 -10.19
C HIS A 74 -1.68 7.83 -10.66
N HIS A 75 -2.10 7.92 -11.92
CA HIS A 75 -3.29 7.20 -12.43
C HIS A 75 -2.98 5.87 -13.13
N HIS A 76 -1.75 5.38 -13.12
CA HIS A 76 -1.47 4.11 -13.79
C HIS A 76 -2.12 2.92 -13.05
N PRO A 77 -2.51 1.84 -13.76
CA PRO A 77 -3.21 0.71 -13.15
C PRO A 77 -2.41 -0.01 -12.06
N ASP A 78 -1.08 -0.05 -12.19
CA ASP A 78 -0.18 -0.61 -11.19
C ASP A 78 -0.15 0.16 -9.87
N HIS A 79 -0.89 1.27 -9.76
CA HIS A 79 -1.07 2.06 -8.53
C HIS A 79 -2.53 2.18 -8.04
N THR A 80 -3.55 1.83 -8.85
CA THR A 80 -4.95 2.28 -8.58
C THR A 80 -6.01 1.18 -8.41
N VAL A 81 -5.73 -0.09 -8.73
CA VAL A 81 -6.78 -1.10 -8.98
C VAL A 81 -7.42 -1.78 -7.75
N ASN A 82 -6.90 -1.63 -6.53
CA ASN A 82 -7.44 -2.26 -5.31
C ASN A 82 -7.96 -1.25 -4.26
N ALA A 83 -8.35 -0.06 -4.69
CA ALA A 83 -9.09 0.89 -3.83
C ALA A 83 -10.52 0.41 -3.54
#